data_AF-A0A1X0NZ76-F1
#
_entry.id   AF-A0A1X0NZ76-F1
#
_cell.length_a   1.000
_cell.length_b   1.000
_cell.length_c   1.000
_cell.angle_alpha   90.00
_cell.angle_beta   90.00
_cell.angle_gamma   90.00
#
_symmetry.space_group_name_H-M   'P 1'
#
loop_
_entity.id
_entity.type
_entity.pdbx_description
1 polymer ?
#
loop_
_entity_poly.entity_id
_entity_poly.type
_entity_poly.pdbx_seq_one_letter_code
_entity_poly.pdbx_strand_id
1 'polypeptide(L)'
;MHHLLFAALLLLCCAYGCIAKTQYGTPYPPDPDEDPMPETEDSRVWGVKVARVLPRDDESNEEWQNIRIAMNPGMIQDALLYCKYGNQYTKIYDRFDPNVCEAVKGKDYQIRSLLLDVMRKAMEMHVERLKVKPVKGNLRIDVPFEPRPRRDTDGTMCVEVVPPFDGKDGMGIPNTDFVIYLGFSTKKPGTKICTYDKNGRPTSAIIKLDPREIADTREYVRVVAHEIAHGLGFTLAMREFQKMKRSVNNSGYVGYEELTSDEIERVRSLYKCGGSGMKLDSSVLRGERDLDAHFDGDVAREELMAPAYKDQRGAMKYTAFTLAVFESTEHYKAIYKNAERIRSRKTCPLRE
;
A
#
# COMPACT_ATOMS: atom_id res chain seq x y z
N MET A 1 9.77 -45.09 -26.00
CA MET A 1 9.42 -43.79 -26.63
C MET A 1 8.34 -43.00 -25.88
N HIS A 2 7.57 -43.60 -24.94
CA HIS A 2 6.56 -42.87 -24.15
C HIS A 2 7.09 -42.00 -22.99
N HIS A 3 8.30 -42.27 -22.47
CA HIS A 3 8.86 -41.46 -21.37
C HIS A 3 9.48 -40.13 -21.81
N LEU A 4 9.86 -40.00 -23.09
CA LEU A 4 10.43 -38.76 -23.65
C LEU A 4 9.34 -37.72 -23.99
N LEU A 5 8.14 -38.18 -24.36
CA LEU A 5 6.98 -37.31 -24.62
C LEU A 5 6.44 -36.65 -23.34
N PHE A 6 6.49 -37.34 -22.19
CA PHE A 6 6.08 -36.78 -20.90
C PHE A 6 7.05 -35.71 -20.38
N ALA A 7 8.35 -35.89 -20.59
CA ALA A 7 9.36 -34.89 -20.23
C ALA A 7 9.25 -33.62 -21.09
N ALA A 8 8.91 -33.77 -22.38
CA ALA A 8 8.66 -32.63 -23.27
C ALA A 8 7.38 -31.86 -22.90
N LEU A 9 6.31 -32.56 -22.49
CA LEU A 9 5.07 -31.90 -22.04
C LEU A 9 5.26 -31.12 -20.72
N LEU A 10 6.04 -31.65 -19.78
CA LEU A 10 6.38 -30.97 -18.52
C LEU A 10 7.28 -29.74 -18.74
N LEU A 11 8.18 -29.78 -19.73
CA LEU A 11 9.02 -28.63 -20.09
C LEU A 11 8.25 -27.54 -20.86
N LEU A 12 7.24 -27.90 -21.67
CA LEU A 12 6.34 -26.94 -22.29
C LEU A 12 5.44 -26.23 -21.27
N CYS A 13 4.99 -26.90 -20.20
CA CYS A 13 4.22 -26.24 -19.13
C CYS A 13 5.02 -25.21 -18.31
N CYS A 14 6.36 -25.32 -18.24
CA CYS A 14 7.20 -24.35 -17.53
C CYS A 14 7.51 -23.10 -18.38
N ALA A 15 7.32 -23.14 -19.70
CA ALA A 15 7.62 -22.02 -20.59
C ALA A 15 6.43 -21.06 -20.81
N TYR A 16 5.19 -21.46 -20.50
CA TYR A 16 4.00 -20.59 -20.58
C TYR A 16 3.73 -19.78 -19.30
N GLY A 17 4.60 -19.88 -18.29
CA GLY A 17 4.59 -19.01 -17.11
C GLY A 17 5.16 -17.61 -17.42
N CYS A 18 4.66 -16.95 -18.46
CA CYS A 18 5.14 -15.63 -18.85
C CYS A 18 4.67 -14.58 -17.81
N ILE A 19 5.62 -13.86 -17.19
CA ILE A 19 5.45 -12.81 -16.14
C ILE A 19 4.90 -11.51 -16.72
N ALA A 20 3.65 -11.09 -16.43
CA ALA A 20 3.05 -9.88 -17.01
C ALA A 20 3.98 -8.65 -16.89
N LYS A 21 4.03 -7.77 -17.91
CA LYS A 21 4.98 -6.66 -17.91
C LYS A 21 4.42 -5.49 -17.11
N THR A 22 5.05 -5.15 -15.99
CA THR A 22 4.74 -3.92 -15.25
C THR A 22 5.36 -2.72 -15.98
N GLN A 23 4.58 -1.64 -16.12
CA GLN A 23 5.06 -0.35 -16.60
C GLN A 23 5.00 0.69 -15.48
N TYR A 24 6.04 1.51 -15.40
CA TYR A 24 6.15 2.65 -14.51
C TYR A 24 6.36 3.93 -15.34
N GLY A 25 5.58 4.98 -15.12
CA GLY A 25 5.68 6.23 -15.92
C GLY A 25 4.89 7.41 -15.33
N THR A 26 5.10 8.62 -15.86
CA THR A 26 4.29 9.80 -15.51
C THR A 26 2.99 9.83 -16.31
N PRO A 27 1.83 10.13 -15.69
CA PRO A 27 0.57 10.32 -16.41
C PRO A 27 0.46 11.71 -17.05
N TYR A 28 1.32 12.66 -16.68
CA TYR A 28 1.31 14.03 -17.18
C TYR A 28 2.43 14.25 -18.21
N PRO A 29 2.13 14.88 -19.38
CA PRO A 29 3.16 15.38 -20.28
C PRO A 29 3.96 16.49 -19.58
N PRO A 30 5.24 16.70 -19.91
CA PRO A 30 6.00 17.84 -19.41
C PRO A 30 5.31 19.16 -19.82
N ASP A 31 5.20 20.10 -18.88
CA ASP A 31 4.61 21.42 -19.11
C ASP A 31 5.49 22.22 -20.09
N PRO A 32 4.95 22.72 -21.22
CA PRO A 32 5.72 23.48 -22.20
C PRO A 32 6.00 24.95 -21.78
N ASP A 33 5.27 25.49 -20.80
CA ASP A 33 5.33 26.92 -20.41
C ASP A 33 6.16 27.17 -19.14
N GLU A 34 6.55 26.12 -18.42
CA GLU A 34 7.62 26.20 -17.42
C GLU A 34 8.98 26.05 -18.12
N ASP A 35 9.83 27.10 -18.04
CA ASP A 35 11.20 27.07 -18.54
C ASP A 35 11.86 25.78 -18.04
N PRO A 36 12.33 24.87 -18.93
CA PRO A 36 12.83 23.58 -18.50
C PRO A 36 14.01 23.83 -17.59
N MET A 37 13.80 23.63 -16.29
CA MET A 37 14.91 23.39 -15.38
C MET A 37 15.83 22.40 -16.09
N PRO A 38 17.13 22.70 -16.22
CA PRO A 38 18.03 21.90 -17.04
C PRO A 38 17.82 20.43 -16.69
N GLU A 39 17.70 19.58 -17.72
CA GLU A 39 17.56 18.13 -17.55
C GLU A 39 18.80 17.57 -16.82
N THR A 40 18.78 17.67 -15.50
CA THR A 40 19.73 17.00 -14.62
C THR A 40 19.11 15.68 -14.18
N GLU A 41 19.91 14.78 -13.63
CA GLU A 41 19.42 13.54 -13.02
C GLU A 41 18.35 13.78 -11.92
N ASP A 42 18.27 15.01 -11.41
CA ASP A 42 17.34 15.50 -10.38
C ASP A 42 15.97 15.96 -10.93
N SER A 43 15.86 16.33 -12.21
CA SER A 43 14.58 16.78 -12.80
C SER A 43 13.60 15.65 -13.13
N ARG A 44 14.03 14.38 -13.03
CA ARG A 44 13.19 13.19 -13.33
C ARG A 44 12.05 12.93 -12.34
N VAL A 45 11.96 13.69 -11.26
CA VAL A 45 11.07 13.40 -10.10
C VAL A 45 9.83 14.30 -10.04
N TRP A 46 9.69 15.29 -10.92
CA TRP A 46 8.50 16.16 -10.96
C TRP A 46 7.32 15.42 -11.62
N GLY A 47 6.36 14.99 -10.80
CA GLY A 47 5.09 14.48 -11.29
C GLY A 47 4.62 13.19 -10.62
N VAL A 48 3.32 12.96 -10.76
CA VAL A 48 2.68 11.71 -10.37
C VAL A 48 3.35 10.56 -11.15
N LYS A 49 3.58 9.41 -10.52
CA LYS A 49 4.10 8.21 -11.18
C LYS A 49 3.10 7.08 -11.03
N VAL A 50 2.82 6.35 -12.10
CA VAL A 50 1.83 5.28 -12.12
C VAL A 50 2.50 3.93 -12.36
N ALA A 51 2.20 2.96 -11.49
CA ALA A 51 2.53 1.55 -11.64
C ALA A 51 1.29 0.77 -12.09
N ARG A 52 1.42 0.00 -13.18
CA ARG A 52 0.37 -0.88 -13.70
C ARG A 52 0.95 -2.14 -14.32
N VAL A 53 0.16 -3.21 -14.37
CA VAL A 53 0.48 -4.40 -15.17
C VAL A 53 -0.17 -4.26 -16.55
N LEU A 54 0.62 -4.42 -17.60
CA LEU A 54 0.11 -4.56 -18.96
C LEU A 54 -0.28 -6.02 -19.18
N PRO A 55 -1.53 -6.31 -19.61
CA PRO A 55 -1.91 -7.65 -19.97
C PRO A 55 -1.00 -8.17 -21.09
N ARG A 56 -0.61 -9.44 -21.02
CA ARG A 56 -0.24 -10.17 -22.23
C ARG A 56 -1.53 -10.56 -22.93
N ASP A 57 -1.55 -10.43 -24.24
CA ASP A 57 -2.74 -10.62 -25.09
C ASP A 57 -3.63 -11.79 -24.60
N ASP A 58 -4.95 -11.53 -24.57
CA ASP A 58 -6.08 -12.47 -24.40
C ASP A 58 -6.63 -12.88 -23.00
N GLU A 59 -6.37 -12.17 -21.90
CA GLU A 59 -7.14 -12.41 -20.65
C GLU A 59 -7.69 -11.14 -19.99
N SER A 60 -8.63 -10.44 -20.66
CA SER A 60 -9.51 -9.51 -19.98
C SER A 60 -10.90 -10.11 -19.78
N ASN A 61 -11.17 -10.58 -18.55
CA ASN A 61 -12.50 -10.36 -18.03
C ASN A 61 -12.60 -8.85 -17.82
N GLU A 62 -13.29 -8.14 -18.72
CA GLU A 62 -13.33 -6.67 -18.78
C GLU A 62 -13.69 -6.03 -17.44
N GLU A 63 -14.43 -6.76 -16.58
CA GLU A 63 -14.90 -6.26 -15.29
C GLU A 63 -13.80 -6.13 -14.23
N TRP A 64 -12.84 -7.07 -14.14
CA TRP A 64 -11.81 -7.11 -13.10
C TRP A 64 -10.40 -7.08 -13.70
N GLN A 65 -9.70 -5.97 -13.49
CA GLN A 65 -8.34 -5.76 -13.99
C GLN A 65 -7.37 -5.51 -12.83
N ASN A 66 -6.07 -5.71 -13.04
CA ASN A 66 -5.05 -5.37 -12.05
C ASN A 66 -5.19 -3.92 -11.63
N ILE A 67 -5.09 -3.65 -10.32
CA ILE A 67 -5.16 -2.31 -9.78
C ILE A 67 -4.06 -1.42 -10.38
N ARG A 68 -4.39 -0.17 -10.72
CA ARG A 68 -3.43 0.84 -11.18
C ARG A 68 -3.16 1.81 -10.04
N ILE A 69 -1.93 1.84 -9.55
CA ILE A 69 -1.54 2.64 -8.39
C ILE A 69 -0.67 3.81 -8.84
N ALA A 70 -1.05 5.01 -8.45
CA ALA A 70 -0.27 6.23 -8.65
C ALA A 70 0.39 6.70 -7.35
N MET A 71 1.50 7.40 -7.46
CA MET A 71 2.22 8.06 -6.37
C MET A 71 2.53 9.50 -6.76
N ASN A 72 2.10 10.44 -5.93
CA ASN A 72 2.46 11.85 -6.00
C ASN A 72 3.50 12.15 -4.89
N PRO A 73 4.77 12.47 -5.24
CA PRO A 73 5.81 12.78 -4.27
C PRO A 73 5.85 14.26 -3.83
N GLY A 74 4.82 15.05 -4.15
CA GLY A 74 4.80 16.51 -3.93
C GLY A 74 5.11 16.92 -2.50
N MET A 75 4.61 16.19 -1.49
CA MET A 75 4.92 16.54 -0.09
C MET A 75 6.39 16.31 0.27
N ILE A 76 7.05 15.30 -0.30
CA ILE A 76 8.51 15.11 -0.14
C ILE A 76 9.25 16.27 -0.80
N GLN A 77 8.82 16.71 -1.98
CA GLN A 77 9.44 17.83 -2.68
C GLN A 77 9.32 19.13 -1.88
N ASP A 78 8.11 19.43 -1.39
CA ASP A 78 7.85 20.57 -0.51
C ASP A 78 8.75 20.52 0.73
N ALA A 79 8.89 19.34 1.35
CA ALA A 79 9.77 19.15 2.50
C ALA A 79 11.25 19.44 2.17
N LEU A 80 11.76 18.92 1.04
CA LEU A 80 13.15 19.12 0.64
C LEU A 80 13.46 20.57 0.29
N LEU A 81 12.56 21.23 -0.45
CA LEU A 81 12.66 22.65 -0.77
C LEU A 81 12.66 23.50 0.50
N TYR A 82 11.77 23.18 1.45
CA TYR A 82 11.71 23.85 2.73
C TYR A 82 13.02 23.69 3.51
N CYS A 83 13.55 22.48 3.60
CA CYS A 83 14.79 22.23 4.34
C CYS A 83 16.01 22.92 3.72
N LYS A 84 15.99 23.18 2.42
CA LYS A 84 17.10 23.85 1.71
C LYS A 84 17.00 25.38 1.74
N TYR A 85 15.80 25.93 1.61
CA TYR A 85 15.59 27.37 1.36
C TYR A 85 14.68 28.07 2.39
N GLY A 86 14.13 27.33 3.37
CA GLY A 86 13.19 27.85 4.35
C GLY A 86 11.82 28.23 3.76
N ASN A 87 11.08 29.09 4.47
CA ASN A 87 9.70 29.49 4.11
C ASN A 87 9.59 30.29 2.79
N GLN A 88 10.69 30.59 2.11
CA GLN A 88 10.69 31.50 0.96
C GLN A 88 10.05 30.89 -0.30
N TYR A 89 9.89 29.57 -0.38
CA TYR A 89 9.52 28.88 -1.64
C TYR A 89 8.46 27.78 -1.51
N THR A 90 7.86 27.56 -0.33
CA THR A 90 7.05 26.35 -0.10
C THR A 90 5.75 26.62 0.62
N LYS A 91 4.69 25.92 0.19
CA LYS A 91 3.44 25.77 0.92
C LYS A 91 3.68 24.82 2.11
N ILE A 92 4.30 25.30 3.17
CA ILE A 92 4.47 24.48 4.38
C ILE A 92 3.08 24.31 4.98
N TYR A 93 2.58 23.08 4.98
CA TYR A 93 1.43 22.70 5.80
C TYR A 93 1.75 23.12 7.23
N ASP A 94 0.87 23.82 7.93
CA ASP A 94 1.09 24.38 9.30
C ASP A 94 1.62 23.37 10.33
N ARG A 95 1.67 22.08 9.98
CA ARG A 95 2.09 20.94 10.78
C ARG A 95 3.27 20.15 10.20
N PHE A 96 4.12 20.79 9.40
CA PHE A 96 5.38 20.19 8.98
C PHE A 96 6.22 19.78 10.20
N ASP A 97 6.84 18.61 10.13
CA ASP A 97 7.73 18.12 11.17
C ASP A 97 9.16 18.68 10.96
N PRO A 98 9.62 19.64 11.78
CA PRO A 98 10.90 20.32 11.54
C PRO A 98 12.11 19.37 11.63
N ASN A 99 11.98 18.26 12.35
CA ASN A 99 13.03 17.26 12.47
C ASN A 99 13.29 16.50 11.16
N VAL A 100 12.38 16.57 10.18
CA VAL A 100 12.58 16.02 8.85
C VAL A 100 13.83 16.60 8.20
N CYS A 101 14.14 17.88 8.39
CA CYS A 101 15.29 18.52 7.76
C CYS A 101 16.63 17.93 8.21
N GLU A 102 16.77 17.62 9.49
CA GLU A 102 17.96 16.91 9.96
C GLU A 102 17.95 15.45 9.49
N ALA A 103 16.77 14.81 9.46
CA ALA A 103 16.64 13.41 9.06
C ALA A 103 16.96 13.15 7.57
N VAL A 104 16.73 14.12 6.68
CA VAL A 104 17.02 14.02 5.24
C VAL A 104 18.43 14.45 4.86
N LYS A 105 19.16 15.09 5.78
CA LYS A 105 20.51 15.61 5.51
C LYS A 105 21.46 14.49 5.09
N GLY A 106 22.07 14.63 3.90
CA GLY A 106 22.98 13.64 3.35
C GLY A 106 22.30 12.34 2.88
N LYS A 107 20.98 12.35 2.67
CA LYS A 107 20.20 11.18 2.22
C LYS A 107 19.71 11.24 0.77
N ASP A 108 20.31 12.10 -0.06
CA ASP A 108 19.88 12.32 -1.44
C ASP A 108 19.78 11.02 -2.24
N TYR A 109 20.77 10.13 -2.11
CA TYR A 109 20.77 8.81 -2.74
C TYR A 109 19.61 7.92 -2.25
N GLN A 110 19.39 7.87 -0.93
CA GLN A 110 18.34 7.04 -0.32
C GLN A 110 16.94 7.54 -0.72
N ILE A 111 16.74 8.85 -0.75
CA ILE A 111 15.47 9.47 -1.17
C ILE A 111 15.23 9.23 -2.66
N ARG A 112 16.27 9.36 -3.50
CA ARG A 112 16.17 9.02 -4.93
C ARG A 112 15.80 7.55 -5.12
N SER A 113 16.46 6.64 -4.41
CA SER A 113 16.15 5.21 -4.46
C SER A 113 14.75 4.90 -3.92
N LEU A 114 14.29 5.60 -2.88
CA LEU A 114 12.91 5.49 -2.39
C LEU A 114 11.92 5.75 -3.53
N LEU A 115 12.08 6.85 -4.24
CA LEU A 115 11.12 7.32 -5.25
C LEU A 115 11.17 6.49 -6.54
N LEU A 116 12.36 6.03 -6.96
CA LEU A 116 12.53 5.31 -8.22
C LEU A 116 12.43 3.79 -8.09
N ASP A 117 12.86 3.23 -6.95
CA ASP A 117 12.99 1.79 -6.76
C ASP A 117 12.06 1.25 -5.69
N VAL A 118 12.15 1.76 -4.45
CA VAL A 118 11.41 1.18 -3.32
C VAL A 118 9.90 1.32 -3.53
N MET A 119 9.42 2.52 -3.83
CA MET A 119 7.99 2.78 -4.07
C MET A 119 7.47 1.98 -5.26
N ARG A 120 8.26 1.89 -6.34
CA ARG A 120 7.92 1.08 -7.51
C ARG A 120 7.74 -0.39 -7.14
N LYS A 121 8.74 -0.99 -6.49
CA LYS A 121 8.71 -2.40 -6.05
C LYS A 121 7.54 -2.66 -5.07
N ALA A 122 7.27 -1.72 -4.17
CA ALA A 122 6.18 -1.83 -3.20
C ALA A 122 4.79 -1.75 -3.85
N MET A 123 4.59 -0.83 -4.80
CA MET A 123 3.35 -0.76 -5.60
C MET A 123 3.18 -2.02 -6.45
N GLU A 124 4.24 -2.50 -7.09
CA GLU A 124 4.25 -3.75 -7.87
C GLU A 124 3.73 -4.94 -7.06
N MET A 125 4.11 -5.06 -5.78
CA MET A 125 3.62 -6.12 -4.90
C MET A 125 2.10 -6.17 -4.83
N HIS A 126 1.43 -5.02 -4.78
CA HIS A 126 -0.04 -4.89 -4.77
C HIS A 126 -0.66 -5.08 -6.15
N VAL A 127 -0.11 -4.42 -7.18
CA VAL A 127 -0.59 -4.51 -8.57
C VAL A 127 -0.62 -5.95 -9.08
N GLU A 128 0.38 -6.76 -8.73
CA GLU A 128 0.46 -8.16 -9.14
C GLU A 128 -0.53 -9.08 -8.41
N ARG A 129 -1.10 -8.64 -7.29
CA ARG A 129 -1.91 -9.50 -6.40
C ARG A 129 -3.36 -9.08 -6.27
N LEU A 130 -3.69 -7.84 -6.60
CA LEU A 130 -5.04 -7.30 -6.46
C LEU A 130 -5.60 -6.89 -7.83
N LYS A 131 -6.80 -7.36 -8.11
CA LYS A 131 -7.66 -6.82 -9.17
C LYS A 131 -8.73 -5.94 -8.58
N VAL A 132 -9.18 -4.96 -9.35
CA VAL A 132 -10.30 -4.05 -9.04
C VAL A 132 -11.23 -3.95 -10.25
N LYS A 133 -12.46 -3.50 -10.00
CA LYS A 133 -13.26 -2.89 -11.06
C LYS A 133 -12.68 -1.51 -11.38
N PRO A 134 -12.10 -1.28 -12.56
CA PRO A 134 -11.33 -0.07 -12.82
C PRO A 134 -12.19 1.19 -12.71
N VAL A 135 -11.56 2.28 -12.26
CA VAL A 135 -12.14 3.62 -12.37
C VAL A 135 -12.41 3.93 -13.83
N LYS A 136 -13.64 4.38 -14.11
CA LYS A 136 -14.06 4.82 -15.45
C LYS A 136 -13.56 6.25 -15.67
N GLY A 137 -12.75 6.45 -16.71
CA GLY A 137 -12.12 7.74 -16.99
C GLY A 137 -10.96 8.04 -16.04
N ASN A 138 -10.71 9.33 -15.80
CA ASN A 138 -9.65 9.78 -14.91
C ASN A 138 -10.13 9.74 -13.45
N LEU A 139 -9.26 9.29 -12.55
CA LEU A 139 -9.52 9.31 -11.12
C LEU A 139 -9.48 10.76 -10.62
N ARG A 140 -10.60 11.25 -10.10
CA ARG A 140 -10.69 12.56 -9.45
C ARG A 140 -10.71 12.39 -7.94
N ILE A 141 -9.87 13.16 -7.25
CA ILE A 141 -9.74 13.12 -5.80
C ILE A 141 -10.55 14.26 -5.19
N ASP A 142 -11.79 13.94 -4.80
CA ASP A 142 -12.69 14.88 -4.13
C ASP A 142 -12.60 14.65 -2.61
N VAL A 143 -11.84 15.52 -1.92
CA VAL A 143 -11.70 15.45 -0.47
C VAL A 143 -12.76 16.36 0.17
N PRO A 144 -13.73 15.81 0.91
CA PRO A 144 -14.71 16.64 1.61
C PRO A 144 -14.02 17.49 2.68
N PHE A 145 -14.23 18.81 2.61
CA PHE A 145 -13.72 19.76 3.59
C PHE A 145 -14.53 19.74 4.90
N GLU A 146 -15.85 19.58 4.80
CA GLU A 146 -16.81 19.62 5.92
C GLU A 146 -17.59 18.30 6.05
N PRO A 147 -18.12 17.95 7.23
CA PRO A 147 -18.09 18.70 8.50
C PRO A 147 -16.80 18.52 9.32
N ARG A 148 -15.91 17.61 8.91
CA ARG A 148 -14.58 17.43 9.53
C ARG A 148 -13.57 17.00 8.46
N PRO A 149 -12.55 17.81 8.17
CA PRO A 149 -11.54 17.44 7.19
C PRO A 149 -10.74 16.24 7.70
N ARG A 150 -10.50 15.28 6.81
CA ARG A 150 -9.67 14.10 7.12
C ARG A 150 -8.22 14.53 7.28
N ARG A 151 -7.61 14.07 8.36
CA ARG A 151 -6.24 14.40 8.74
C ARG A 151 -5.47 13.11 9.04
N ASP A 152 -4.20 13.10 8.68
CA ASP A 152 -3.28 12.09 9.18
C ASP A 152 -2.92 12.34 10.65
N THR A 153 -2.05 11.49 11.20
CA THR A 153 -1.69 11.50 12.62
C THR A 153 -0.86 12.73 13.02
N ASP A 154 -0.16 13.35 12.06
CA ASP A 154 0.52 14.64 12.24
C ASP A 154 -0.43 15.83 12.06
N GLY A 155 -1.64 15.60 11.56
CA GLY A 155 -2.67 16.62 11.35
C GLY A 155 -2.67 17.27 9.96
N THR A 156 -1.86 16.79 9.02
CA THR A 156 -1.90 17.21 7.61
C THR A 156 -3.27 16.87 7.03
N MET A 157 -3.95 17.85 6.43
CA MET A 157 -5.26 17.60 5.84
C MET A 157 -5.11 16.97 4.46
N CYS A 158 -5.93 15.96 4.20
CA CYS A 158 -6.04 15.36 2.87
C CYS A 158 -6.35 16.39 1.77
N VAL A 159 -7.10 17.45 2.06
CA VAL A 159 -7.42 18.49 1.08
C VAL A 159 -6.22 19.36 0.71
N GLU A 160 -5.24 19.50 1.60
CA GLU A 160 -4.11 20.40 1.36
C GLU A 160 -3.10 19.81 0.38
N VAL A 161 -2.98 18.46 0.39
CA VAL A 161 -1.96 17.71 -0.36
C VAL A 161 -2.42 17.31 -1.77
N VAL A 162 -3.71 17.48 -2.07
CA VAL A 162 -4.30 17.16 -3.37
C VAL A 162 -4.11 18.36 -4.29
N PRO A 163 -3.31 18.25 -5.38
CA PRO A 163 -3.20 19.31 -6.36
C PRO A 163 -4.56 19.65 -6.98
N PRO A 164 -4.84 20.92 -7.32
CA PRO A 164 -6.10 21.29 -7.98
C PRO A 164 -6.41 20.45 -9.23
N PHE A 165 -5.37 20.07 -9.97
CA PHE A 165 -5.47 19.25 -11.17
C PHE A 165 -6.01 17.83 -10.92
N ASP A 166 -5.66 17.23 -9.78
CA ASP A 166 -6.12 15.89 -9.38
C ASP A 166 -7.57 15.92 -8.87
N GLY A 167 -8.06 17.11 -8.49
CA GLY A 167 -9.33 17.33 -7.82
C GLY A 167 -10.56 17.27 -8.71
N LYS A 168 -11.71 17.65 -8.13
CA LYS A 168 -13.03 17.63 -8.79
C LYS A 168 -13.10 18.48 -10.05
N ASP A 169 -12.53 19.69 -9.99
CA ASP A 169 -12.57 20.68 -11.08
C ASP A 169 -11.39 20.53 -12.05
N GLY A 170 -10.48 19.59 -11.77
CA GLY A 170 -9.32 19.28 -12.60
C GLY A 170 -9.57 18.16 -13.62
N MET A 171 -8.51 17.82 -14.37
CA MET A 171 -8.58 16.71 -15.32
C MET A 171 -8.58 15.35 -14.61
N GLY A 172 -8.16 15.29 -13.35
CA GLY A 172 -7.94 14.04 -12.63
C GLY A 172 -6.74 13.25 -13.17
N ILE A 173 -6.49 12.11 -12.53
CA ILE A 173 -5.32 11.26 -12.79
C ILE A 173 -5.74 10.15 -13.77
N PRO A 174 -5.22 10.13 -15.01
CA PRO A 174 -5.59 9.09 -15.97
C PRO A 174 -5.04 7.72 -15.55
N ASN A 175 -5.69 6.66 -16.02
CA ASN A 175 -5.23 5.27 -15.86
C ASN A 175 -4.89 4.88 -14.40
N THR A 176 -5.65 5.39 -13.44
CA THR A 176 -5.36 5.22 -12.01
C THR A 176 -6.62 4.78 -11.26
N ASP A 177 -6.47 3.86 -10.32
CA ASP A 177 -7.55 3.38 -9.45
C ASP A 177 -7.34 3.82 -7.98
N PHE A 178 -6.09 4.04 -7.59
CA PHE A 178 -5.69 4.48 -6.27
C PHE A 178 -4.45 5.39 -6.36
N VAL A 179 -4.43 6.51 -5.62
CA VAL A 179 -3.27 7.42 -5.58
C VAL A 179 -2.72 7.62 -4.16
N ILE A 180 -1.40 7.59 -4.05
CA ILE A 180 -0.64 7.82 -2.83
C ILE A 180 -0.08 9.25 -2.86
N TYR A 181 -0.39 10.07 -1.86
CA TYR A 181 0.30 11.34 -1.59
C TYR A 181 1.42 11.07 -0.59
N LEU A 182 2.65 11.05 -1.07
CA LEU A 182 3.81 10.57 -0.32
C LEU A 182 4.55 11.72 0.37
N GLY A 183 4.73 11.62 1.67
CA GLY A 183 5.42 12.60 2.51
C GLY A 183 6.40 11.99 3.50
N PHE A 184 6.98 12.83 4.35
CA PHE A 184 7.86 12.43 5.45
C PHE A 184 7.32 12.83 6.81
N SER A 185 7.61 12.01 7.83
CA SER A 185 7.41 12.32 9.25
C SER A 185 8.42 11.56 10.10
N THR A 186 9.02 12.23 11.08
CA THR A 186 9.85 11.60 12.12
C THR A 186 9.09 11.40 13.44
N LYS A 187 7.88 11.96 13.55
CA LYS A 187 7.04 11.90 14.75
C LYS A 187 6.07 10.73 14.69
N LYS A 188 5.22 10.73 13.66
CA LYS A 188 4.14 9.75 13.48
C LYS A 188 4.05 9.34 12.00
N PRO A 189 5.09 8.66 11.46
CA PRO A 189 4.97 8.03 10.15
C PRO A 189 3.79 7.06 10.16
N GLY A 190 3.19 6.83 8.99
CA GLY A 190 2.02 5.99 8.86
C GLY A 190 1.13 6.41 7.70
N THR A 191 -0.08 5.86 7.69
CA THR A 191 -0.97 5.96 6.54
C THR A 191 -2.33 6.51 6.93
N LYS A 192 -2.89 7.38 6.07
CA LYS A 192 -4.24 7.88 6.21
C LYS A 192 -5.01 7.85 4.91
N ILE A 193 -6.11 7.09 4.88
CA ILE A 193 -7.05 7.10 3.76
C ILE A 193 -7.76 8.46 3.67
N CYS A 194 -7.70 9.06 2.49
CA CYS A 194 -8.22 10.39 2.20
C CYS A 194 -9.58 10.37 1.49
N THR A 195 -9.78 9.47 0.53
CA THR A 195 -11.03 9.41 -0.25
C THR A 195 -11.46 7.97 -0.50
N TYR A 196 -12.76 7.82 -0.76
CA TYR A 196 -13.41 6.55 -1.09
C TYR A 196 -14.29 6.75 -2.32
N ASP A 197 -14.46 5.71 -3.12
CA ASP A 197 -15.48 5.71 -4.17
C ASP A 197 -16.89 5.53 -3.58
N LYS A 198 -17.91 5.59 -4.45
CA LYS A 198 -19.32 5.44 -4.07
C LYS A 198 -19.66 4.09 -3.42
N ASN A 199 -18.83 3.06 -3.62
CA ASN A 199 -19.01 1.73 -3.04
C ASN A 199 -18.22 1.58 -1.72
N GLY A 200 -17.47 2.61 -1.31
CA GLY A 200 -16.65 2.60 -0.11
C GLY A 200 -15.22 2.12 -0.33
N ARG A 201 -14.78 1.86 -1.57
CA ARG A 201 -13.39 1.45 -1.84
C ARG A 201 -12.45 2.65 -1.70
N PRO A 202 -11.31 2.53 -0.99
CA PRO A 202 -10.29 3.58 -0.92
C PRO A 202 -9.80 4.00 -2.32
N THR A 203 -9.66 5.30 -2.54
CA THR A 203 -9.20 5.87 -3.82
C THR A 203 -7.98 6.78 -3.67
N SER A 204 -7.71 7.28 -2.47
CA SER A 204 -6.43 7.92 -2.17
C SER A 204 -6.04 7.80 -0.70
N ALA A 205 -4.74 7.90 -0.44
CA ALA A 205 -4.20 7.99 0.91
C ALA A 205 -2.98 8.92 0.98
N ILE A 206 -2.78 9.56 2.13
CA ILE A 206 -1.47 10.09 2.54
C ILE A 206 -0.67 8.93 3.11
N ILE A 207 0.58 8.78 2.68
CA ILE A 207 1.55 7.88 3.31
C ILE A 207 2.76 8.71 3.70
N LYS A 208 3.11 8.70 4.97
CA LYS A 208 4.31 9.37 5.48
C LYS A 208 5.32 8.35 5.97
N LEU A 209 6.53 8.44 5.43
CA LEU A 209 7.64 7.55 5.80
C LEU A 209 8.63 8.28 6.70
N ASP A 210 9.31 7.55 7.58
CA ASP A 210 10.43 8.10 8.35
C ASP A 210 11.71 8.14 7.49
N PRO A 211 12.26 9.34 7.17
CA PRO A 211 13.49 9.44 6.40
C PRO A 211 14.68 8.71 7.01
N ARG A 212 14.69 8.54 8.34
CA ARG A 212 15.76 7.86 9.08
C ARG A 212 15.82 6.37 8.73
N GLU A 213 14.69 5.76 8.38
CA GLU A 213 14.57 4.33 8.08
C GLU A 213 14.79 3.96 6.61
N ILE A 214 14.78 4.95 5.69
CA ILE A 214 14.87 4.67 4.26
C ILE A 214 16.12 3.87 3.92
N ALA A 215 15.91 2.73 3.26
CA ALA A 215 16.95 1.88 2.71
C ALA A 215 16.44 1.16 1.45
N ASP A 216 17.29 0.95 0.44
CA ASP A 216 16.94 0.11 -0.73
C ASP A 216 17.17 -1.36 -0.39
N THR A 217 16.34 -1.89 0.49
CA THR A 217 16.39 -3.29 0.92
C THR A 217 15.05 -3.97 0.69
N ARG A 218 15.08 -5.31 0.58
CA ARG A 218 13.85 -6.12 0.46
C ARG A 218 12.92 -5.90 1.64
N GLU A 219 13.49 -5.71 2.83
CA GLU A 219 12.77 -5.45 4.07
C GLU A 219 12.04 -4.10 4.00
N TYR A 220 12.72 -3.03 3.59
CA TYR A 220 12.10 -1.70 3.55
C TYR A 220 11.04 -1.58 2.44
N VAL A 221 11.23 -2.23 1.30
CA VAL A 221 10.17 -2.38 0.27
C VAL A 221 8.89 -2.97 0.88
N ARG A 222 9.00 -3.90 1.83
CA ARG A 222 7.84 -4.53 2.47
C ARG A 222 7.20 -3.65 3.53
N VAL A 223 7.99 -2.82 4.21
CA VAL A 223 7.46 -1.76 5.08
C VAL A 223 6.61 -0.79 4.25
N VAL A 224 7.13 -0.34 3.10
CA VAL A 224 6.35 0.53 2.21
C VAL A 224 5.11 -0.20 1.66
N ALA A 225 5.22 -1.48 1.31
CA ALA A 225 4.05 -2.26 0.88
C ALA A 225 3.02 -2.43 2.00
N HIS A 226 3.44 -2.54 3.25
CA HIS A 226 2.57 -2.59 4.44
C HIS A 226 1.79 -1.27 4.60
N GLU A 227 2.47 -0.12 4.49
CA GLU A 227 1.79 1.19 4.50
C GLU A 227 0.78 1.34 3.35
N ILE A 228 1.15 0.89 2.14
CA ILE A 228 0.22 0.89 1.00
C ILE A 228 -1.00 -0.01 1.30
N ALA A 229 -0.83 -1.14 2.00
CA ALA A 229 -1.92 -2.01 2.37
C ALA A 229 -2.93 -1.35 3.32
N HIS A 230 -2.45 -0.57 4.31
CA HIS A 230 -3.32 0.28 5.12
C HIS A 230 -4.11 1.28 4.25
N GLY A 231 -3.42 1.94 3.31
CA GLY A 231 -4.03 2.88 2.37
C GLY A 231 -5.12 2.24 1.49
N LEU A 232 -4.94 0.97 1.12
CA LEU A 232 -5.89 0.17 0.35
C LEU A 232 -7.06 -0.37 1.19
N GLY A 233 -7.07 -0.18 2.51
CA GLY A 233 -8.21 -0.51 3.36
C GLY A 233 -7.99 -1.60 4.40
N PHE A 234 -6.75 -2.02 4.64
CA PHE A 234 -6.41 -2.87 5.79
C PHE A 234 -6.42 -2.03 7.08
N THR A 235 -7.59 -1.66 7.57
CA THR A 235 -7.72 -0.73 8.71
C THR A 235 -9.07 -0.87 9.39
N LEU A 236 -9.12 -0.66 10.71
CA LEU A 236 -10.36 -0.56 11.47
C LEU A 236 -11.21 0.65 11.08
N ALA A 237 -10.68 1.62 10.32
CA ALA A 237 -11.46 2.72 9.77
C ALA A 237 -12.47 2.28 8.69
N MET A 238 -12.23 1.12 8.07
CA MET A 238 -13.07 0.58 7.00
C MET A 238 -14.27 -0.18 7.56
N ARG A 239 -15.48 0.18 7.10
CA ARG A 239 -16.71 -0.53 7.49
C ARG A 239 -16.65 -2.01 7.13
N GLU A 240 -16.20 -2.34 5.92
CA GLU A 240 -16.11 -3.72 5.45
C GLU A 240 -15.06 -4.51 6.25
N PHE A 241 -13.97 -3.87 6.66
CA PHE A 241 -12.98 -4.48 7.55
C PHE A 241 -13.58 -4.78 8.93
N GLN A 242 -14.33 -3.84 9.52
CA GLN A 242 -14.98 -4.04 10.81
C GLN A 242 -16.00 -5.19 10.80
N LYS A 243 -16.68 -5.44 9.68
CA LYS A 243 -17.64 -6.55 9.57
C LYS A 243 -16.99 -7.93 9.68
N MET A 244 -15.71 -8.05 9.30
CA MET A 244 -14.95 -9.29 9.48
C MET A 244 -14.54 -9.53 10.94
N LYS A 245 -14.63 -8.52 11.80
CA LYS A 245 -14.11 -8.59 13.16
C LYS A 245 -15.05 -9.38 14.07
N ARG A 246 -14.49 -10.34 14.80
CA ARG A 246 -15.21 -11.14 15.80
C ARG A 246 -14.44 -11.14 17.12
N SER A 247 -15.15 -10.91 18.23
CA SER A 247 -14.60 -11.10 19.56
C SER A 247 -14.67 -12.58 19.95
N VAL A 248 -13.56 -13.12 20.46
CA VAL A 248 -13.47 -14.53 20.88
C VAL A 248 -13.18 -14.62 22.37
N ASN A 249 -13.91 -15.51 23.05
CA ASN A 249 -13.72 -15.84 24.45
C ASN A 249 -13.48 -17.35 24.58
N ASN A 250 -12.23 -17.76 24.82
CA ASN A 250 -11.87 -19.17 25.04
C ASN A 250 -11.26 -19.35 26.43
N SER A 251 -11.21 -20.59 26.92
CA SER A 251 -10.82 -20.95 28.29
C SER A 251 -9.41 -20.50 28.73
N GLY A 252 -8.52 -20.21 27.77
CA GLY A 252 -7.16 -19.67 28.03
C GLY A 252 -6.94 -18.20 27.67
N TYR A 253 -7.88 -17.56 26.95
CA TYR A 253 -7.75 -16.19 26.44
C TYR A 253 -9.13 -15.52 26.33
N VAL A 254 -9.36 -14.47 27.12
CA VAL A 254 -10.60 -13.69 27.13
C VAL A 254 -10.37 -12.38 26.38
N GLY A 255 -11.24 -12.06 25.41
CA GLY A 255 -11.35 -10.71 24.86
C GLY A 255 -10.36 -10.33 23.75
N TYR A 256 -9.80 -11.29 23.00
CA TYR A 256 -9.06 -10.94 21.77
C TYR A 256 -9.98 -10.86 20.56
N GLU A 257 -9.55 -10.10 19.55
CA GLU A 257 -10.28 -9.93 18.29
C GLU A 257 -9.62 -10.74 17.18
N GLU A 258 -10.42 -11.31 16.30
CA GLU A 258 -9.96 -11.99 15.09
C GLU A 258 -10.74 -11.49 13.87
N LEU A 259 -10.15 -11.64 12.69
CA LEU A 259 -10.84 -11.49 11.42
C LEU A 259 -11.35 -12.84 10.93
N THR A 260 -12.63 -12.88 10.52
CA THR A 260 -13.27 -14.07 9.96
C THR A 260 -14.13 -13.68 8.76
N SER A 261 -14.05 -14.53 7.73
CA SER A 261 -14.82 -14.46 6.48
C SER A 261 -14.66 -15.79 5.75
N ASP A 262 -15.48 -16.05 4.73
CA ASP A 262 -15.36 -17.26 3.92
C ASP A 262 -13.99 -17.37 3.23
N GLU A 263 -13.42 -16.26 2.75
CA GLU A 263 -12.08 -16.25 2.15
C GLU A 263 -10.98 -16.54 3.18
N ILE A 264 -11.07 -15.94 4.37
CA ILE A 264 -10.08 -16.15 5.44
C ILE A 264 -10.12 -17.61 5.89
N GLU A 265 -11.31 -18.19 6.09
CA GLU A 265 -11.45 -19.60 6.51
C GLU A 265 -11.00 -20.57 5.42
N ARG A 266 -11.22 -20.24 4.14
CA ARG A 266 -10.70 -21.01 3.01
C ARG A 266 -9.17 -21.01 3.00
N VAL A 267 -8.53 -19.85 3.12
CA VAL A 267 -7.07 -19.76 3.19
C VAL A 267 -6.56 -20.53 4.40
N ARG A 268 -7.16 -20.31 5.57
CA ARG A 268 -6.79 -21.00 6.81
C ARG A 268 -6.82 -22.53 6.65
N SER A 269 -7.86 -23.06 6.02
CA SER A 269 -8.02 -24.49 5.73
C SER A 269 -6.90 -25.03 4.83
N LEU A 270 -6.48 -24.27 3.82
CA LEU A 270 -5.36 -24.65 2.93
C LEU A 270 -4.02 -24.76 3.68
N TYR A 271 -3.82 -23.92 4.69
CA TYR A 271 -2.63 -23.96 5.56
C TYR A 271 -2.77 -24.96 6.71
N LYS A 272 -3.90 -25.68 6.81
CA LYS A 272 -4.21 -26.67 7.86
C LYS A 272 -4.08 -26.09 9.28
N CYS A 273 -4.51 -24.84 9.46
CA CYS A 273 -4.49 -24.20 10.77
C CYS A 273 -5.75 -24.56 11.59
N GLY A 274 -5.57 -24.94 12.86
CA GLY A 274 -6.67 -25.13 13.82
C GLY A 274 -7.36 -23.81 14.19
N GLY A 275 -8.44 -23.88 14.99
CA GLY A 275 -9.12 -22.68 15.52
C GLY A 275 -10.20 -22.04 14.64
N SER A 276 -10.25 -20.71 14.63
CA SER A 276 -11.11 -19.83 13.80
C SER A 276 -10.34 -18.58 13.39
N GLY A 277 -10.69 -17.98 12.25
CA GLY A 277 -10.26 -16.65 11.85
C GLY A 277 -8.74 -16.43 11.74
N MET A 278 -8.34 -15.17 11.80
CA MET A 278 -6.97 -14.69 11.93
C MET A 278 -6.90 -13.67 13.05
N LYS A 279 -6.07 -13.93 14.07
CA LYS A 279 -5.95 -13.09 15.25
C LYS A 279 -5.45 -11.69 14.89
N LEU A 280 -6.11 -10.66 15.39
CA LEU A 280 -5.66 -9.28 15.32
C LEU A 280 -4.75 -8.98 16.51
N ASP A 281 -3.77 -8.11 16.27
CA ASP A 281 -2.94 -7.60 17.35
C ASP A 281 -3.80 -6.80 18.33
N SER A 282 -3.79 -7.22 19.59
CA SER A 282 -4.48 -6.54 20.69
C SER A 282 -3.53 -5.64 21.48
N SER A 283 -2.28 -5.48 21.04
CA SER A 283 -1.30 -4.58 21.65
C SER A 283 -1.65 -3.12 21.35
N VAL A 284 -2.80 -2.66 21.87
CA VAL A 284 -3.14 -1.24 21.84
C VAL A 284 -2.09 -0.52 22.68
N LEU A 285 -1.23 0.28 22.03
CA LEU A 285 -0.55 1.37 22.69
C LEU A 285 -1.65 2.27 23.27
N ARG A 286 -1.86 2.14 24.58
CA ARG A 286 -2.87 2.87 25.36
C ARG A 286 -2.84 4.37 24.99
N GLY A 287 -3.92 4.88 24.40
CA GLY A 287 -4.23 6.32 24.41
C GLY A 287 -4.48 7.01 23.08
N GLU A 288 -4.19 6.39 21.93
CA GLU A 288 -4.60 6.93 20.63
C GLU A 288 -5.54 5.94 19.95
N ARG A 289 -6.55 6.44 19.21
CA ARG A 289 -7.41 5.61 18.36
C ARG A 289 -6.57 5.14 17.19
N ASP A 290 -5.69 4.18 17.45
CA ASP A 290 -4.94 3.54 16.40
C ASP A 290 -5.93 2.71 15.59
N LEU A 291 -6.22 3.19 14.38
CA LEU A 291 -7.09 2.49 13.45
C LEU A 291 -6.25 1.57 12.54
N ASP A 292 -4.93 1.55 12.71
CA ASP A 292 -4.03 0.72 11.94
C ASP A 292 -4.09 -0.70 12.50
N ALA A 293 -4.83 -1.53 11.78
CA ALA A 293 -5.07 -2.91 12.16
C ALA A 293 -3.87 -3.76 11.74
N HIS A 294 -3.40 -4.62 12.62
CA HIS A 294 -2.37 -5.60 12.31
C HIS A 294 -2.85 -7.00 12.64
N PHE A 295 -2.32 -8.00 11.94
CA PHE A 295 -2.35 -9.36 12.45
C PHE A 295 -1.49 -9.46 13.70
N ASP A 296 -1.84 -10.35 14.62
CA ASP A 296 -1.06 -10.57 15.84
C ASP A 296 0.38 -10.97 15.53
N GLY A 297 1.36 -10.26 16.08
CA GLY A 297 2.78 -10.44 15.77
C GLY A 297 3.37 -11.77 16.26
N ASP A 298 2.83 -12.36 17.33
CA ASP A 298 3.31 -13.65 17.85
C ASP A 298 2.90 -14.80 16.93
N VAL A 299 1.71 -14.68 16.33
CA VAL A 299 1.16 -15.68 15.43
C VAL A 299 1.64 -15.43 14.00
N ALA A 300 1.45 -14.22 13.50
CA ALA A 300 1.62 -13.87 12.10
C ALA A 300 2.97 -13.17 11.83
N ARG A 301 4.00 -13.36 12.66
CA ARG A 301 5.31 -12.65 12.55
C ARG A 301 5.87 -12.50 11.14
N GLU A 302 5.72 -13.52 10.31
CA GLU A 302 6.24 -13.58 8.94
C GLU A 302 5.32 -12.95 7.89
N GLU A 303 4.13 -12.49 8.26
CA GLU A 303 3.07 -11.92 7.41
C GLU A 303 3.34 -10.43 7.13
N LEU A 304 2.92 -9.93 5.97
CA LEU A 304 3.08 -8.53 5.58
C LEU A 304 2.44 -7.59 6.59
N MET A 305 1.24 -7.90 7.08
CA MET A 305 0.44 -7.07 7.99
C MET A 305 0.62 -7.41 9.47
N ALA A 306 1.68 -8.11 9.84
CA ALA A 306 2.13 -8.13 11.23
C ALA A 306 2.81 -6.80 11.59
N PRO A 307 2.92 -6.43 12.88
CA PRO A 307 3.48 -5.14 13.29
C PRO A 307 4.88 -4.93 12.72
N ALA A 308 5.07 -3.80 12.04
CA ALA A 308 6.31 -3.47 11.34
C ALA A 308 7.33 -2.71 12.21
N TYR A 309 7.36 -2.95 13.53
CA TYR A 309 8.36 -2.35 14.42
C TYR A 309 9.75 -2.92 14.15
N LYS A 310 10.77 -2.06 14.06
CA LYS A 310 12.13 -2.39 13.59
C LYS A 310 12.77 -3.62 14.28
N ASP A 311 12.46 -3.84 15.53
CA ASP A 311 12.96 -4.95 16.37
C ASP A 311 12.09 -6.22 16.32
N GLN A 312 10.86 -6.15 15.81
CA GLN A 312 9.90 -7.24 15.79
C GLN A 312 9.57 -7.77 14.37
N ARG A 313 10.08 -7.11 13.30
CA ARG A 313 9.84 -7.52 11.90
C ARG A 313 10.25 -8.98 11.64
N GLY A 314 9.32 -9.80 11.14
CA GLY A 314 9.66 -11.05 10.45
C GLY A 314 9.99 -10.79 8.97
N ALA A 315 9.85 -11.80 8.11
CA ALA A 315 10.13 -11.62 6.67
C ALA A 315 9.08 -10.79 5.89
N MET A 316 8.00 -10.35 6.54
CA MET A 316 6.91 -9.50 6.01
C MET A 316 6.36 -9.99 4.66
N LYS A 317 6.06 -11.28 4.57
CA LYS A 317 5.59 -11.95 3.35
C LYS A 317 4.15 -11.57 3.04
N TYR A 318 3.88 -11.22 1.79
CA TYR A 318 2.55 -10.87 1.34
C TYR A 318 1.78 -12.14 0.99
N THR A 319 1.10 -12.69 1.99
CA THR A 319 0.60 -14.06 1.95
C THR A 319 -0.86 -14.12 1.56
N ALA A 320 -1.38 -15.33 1.41
CA ALA A 320 -2.78 -15.53 1.09
C ALA A 320 -3.72 -14.95 2.17
N PHE A 321 -3.26 -14.77 3.42
CA PHE A 321 -4.07 -14.19 4.48
C PHE A 321 -4.36 -12.70 4.26
N THR A 322 -3.36 -11.85 3.98
CA THR A 322 -3.66 -10.45 3.64
C THR A 322 -4.56 -10.36 2.40
N LEU A 323 -4.33 -11.23 1.40
CA LEU A 323 -5.13 -11.24 0.18
C LEU A 323 -6.59 -11.63 0.45
N ALA A 324 -6.83 -12.59 1.34
CA ALA A 324 -8.17 -12.95 1.77
C ALA A 324 -8.88 -11.78 2.47
N VAL A 325 -8.18 -11.05 3.34
CA VAL A 325 -8.74 -9.83 3.97
C VAL A 325 -9.15 -8.80 2.91
N PHE A 326 -8.29 -8.55 1.91
CA PHE A 326 -8.64 -7.64 0.82
C PHE A 326 -9.84 -8.13 0.00
N GLU A 327 -9.89 -9.41 -0.36
CA GLU A 327 -11.00 -9.96 -1.15
C GLU A 327 -12.32 -9.93 -0.38
N SER A 328 -12.30 -10.18 0.93
CA SER A 328 -13.48 -10.10 1.80
C SER A 328 -14.01 -8.68 2.01
N THR A 329 -13.28 -7.64 1.62
CA THR A 329 -13.85 -6.27 1.53
C THR A 329 -14.76 -6.08 0.32
N GLU A 330 -14.80 -7.06 -0.60
CA GLU A 330 -15.52 -7.03 -1.88
C GLU A 330 -15.06 -5.93 -2.87
N HIS A 331 -14.09 -5.12 -2.47
CA HIS A 331 -13.49 -4.08 -3.30
C HIS A 331 -12.43 -4.60 -4.26
N TYR A 332 -11.81 -5.73 -3.88
CA TYR A 332 -10.69 -6.33 -4.58
C TYR A 332 -11.00 -7.79 -4.89
N LYS A 333 -10.36 -8.30 -5.95
CA LYS A 333 -10.28 -9.73 -6.23
C LYS A 333 -8.82 -10.16 -6.12
N ALA A 334 -8.56 -11.16 -5.28
CA ALA A 334 -7.20 -11.62 -5.01
C ALA A 334 -6.67 -12.53 -6.12
N ILE A 335 -5.38 -12.40 -6.42
CA ILE A 335 -4.63 -13.30 -7.31
C ILE A 335 -3.78 -14.22 -6.42
N TYR A 336 -4.42 -15.23 -5.79
CA TYR A 336 -3.75 -16.12 -4.83
C TYR A 336 -2.54 -16.88 -5.37
N LYS A 337 -2.44 -17.10 -6.69
CA LYS A 337 -1.25 -17.72 -7.30
C LYS A 337 0.05 -16.92 -7.05
N ASN A 338 -0.07 -15.62 -6.79
CA ASN A 338 1.05 -14.72 -6.51
C ASN A 338 1.29 -14.54 -4.99
N ALA A 339 0.50 -15.20 -4.14
CA ALA A 339 0.71 -15.19 -2.70
C ALA A 339 2.07 -15.81 -2.32
N GLU A 340 2.78 -15.17 -1.40
CA GLU A 340 4.05 -15.72 -0.91
C GLU A 340 3.82 -16.86 0.08
N ARG A 341 4.62 -17.92 -0.07
CA ARG A 341 4.53 -19.09 0.80
C ARG A 341 5.25 -18.85 2.12
N ILE A 342 4.60 -19.26 3.20
CA ILE A 342 5.23 -19.39 4.52
C ILE A 342 5.65 -20.85 4.68
N ARG A 343 6.92 -21.09 5.06
CA ARG A 343 7.46 -22.44 5.29
C ARG A 343 7.12 -22.99 6.68
N SER A 344 6.64 -22.16 7.60
CA SER A 344 6.50 -22.50 9.01
C SER A 344 5.04 -22.82 9.38
N ARG A 345 4.84 -23.86 10.20
CA ARG A 345 3.56 -24.18 10.87
C ARG A 345 3.20 -23.21 12.01
N LYS A 346 3.98 -22.14 12.22
CA LYS A 346 3.79 -21.18 13.32
C LYS A 346 2.88 -20.00 12.96
N THR A 347 2.60 -19.77 11.67
CA THR A 347 1.67 -18.72 11.21
C THR A 347 0.21 -19.13 11.24
N CYS A 348 -0.13 -20.05 12.15
CA CYS A 348 -1.49 -20.51 12.35
C CYS A 348 -2.05 -19.81 13.60
N PRO A 349 -3.22 -19.14 13.49
CA PRO A 349 -3.85 -18.32 14.53
C PRO A 349 -3.89 -18.96 15.91
N LEU A 350 -3.99 -20.29 15.97
CA LEU A 350 -4.12 -21.05 17.20
C LEU A 350 -3.38 -22.38 17.05
N ARG A 351 -2.35 -22.60 17.87
CA ARG A 351 -2.10 -23.96 18.37
C ARG A 351 -3.01 -24.08 19.59
N GLU A 352 -3.99 -24.96 19.51
CA GLU A 352 -4.71 -25.41 20.71
C GLU A 352 -3.75 -26.00 21.74
#